data_AF-A0A7Y1ADF9-F1
#
_entry.id   AF-A0A7Y1ADF9-F1
#
_cell.length_a   1.000
_cell.length_b   1.000
_cell.length_c   1.000
_cell.angle_alpha   90.00
_cell.angle_beta   90.00
_cell.angle_gamma   90.00
#
_symmetry.space_group_name_H-M   'P 1'
#
loop_
_entity.id
_entity.type
_entity.pdbx_description
1 polymer ?
#
loop_
_entity_poly.entity_id
_entity_poly.type
_entity_poly.pdbx_seq_one_letter_code
_entity_poly.pdbx_strand_id
1 'polypeptide(L)'
;MLPQDAKRNTDSYSFPNGMLNSGYIAGVLRNNDPVKGICYIQQTRSENHMLPIHYDPKKSPIPREIKEWDLIMAFVHADGAVEGENRIAKLKSIRFEAPNFMHLGDRFRDDFMKKWSSAVHAAAVDSGTPKSVTELQAMPGNENDARLDSFDWKVMDLNKNASNQIRIAGFIQAKSLQRNRRHPVEGTPINDRLVVLIRQSKDSDQSIPVRWYGRNLQPLAEKLVRGMPIVVSGEFRIDVKALSLPDPDTQIAPVSKIPFIQAKDMPAPVSQDSGLIKIIPGWAAELFKSHGNGQTEKPADEDRAALFETAFVPQDGAVVQQPGT
;
A
#
# COMPACT_ATOMS: atom_id res chain seq x y z
N MET A 1 -19.08 1.99 20.47
CA MET A 1 -20.11 2.38 19.48
C MET A 1 -19.52 3.47 18.61
N LEU A 2 -19.52 3.36 17.29
CA LEU A 2 -19.22 4.50 16.42
C LEU A 2 -20.56 5.13 16.03
N PRO A 3 -20.88 6.36 16.47
CA PRO A 3 -22.17 7.01 16.22
C PRO A 3 -22.28 7.47 14.76
N GLN A 4 -23.51 7.74 14.34
CA GLN A 4 -23.90 8.21 13.00
C GLN A 4 -23.14 9.43 12.48
N ASP A 5 -22.39 10.15 13.32
CA ASP A 5 -21.49 11.26 12.94
C ASP A 5 -20.37 10.85 11.97
N ALA A 6 -19.95 9.58 12.00
CA ALA A 6 -18.94 9.06 11.08
C ALA A 6 -19.39 9.09 9.60
N LYS A 7 -20.70 9.00 9.33
CA LYS A 7 -21.22 9.10 7.95
C LYS A 7 -21.15 10.52 7.37
N ARG A 8 -21.00 11.56 8.20
CA ARG A 8 -20.92 12.97 7.77
C ARG A 8 -19.49 13.52 7.71
N ASN A 9 -18.52 12.90 8.40
CA ASN A 9 -17.11 13.28 8.35
C ASN A 9 -16.32 12.29 7.51
N THR A 10 -16.14 12.60 6.23
CA THR A 10 -15.19 11.93 5.31
C THR A 10 -13.79 11.77 5.95
N ASP A 11 -13.40 12.74 6.77
CA ASP A 11 -12.17 12.74 7.56
C ASP A 11 -12.03 11.57 8.56
N SER A 12 -13.14 11.02 9.05
CA SER A 12 -13.10 9.93 10.03
C SER A 12 -12.81 8.57 9.39
N TYR A 13 -13.03 8.43 8.08
CA TYR A 13 -12.80 7.21 7.32
C TYR A 13 -11.40 7.09 6.72
N SER A 14 -10.68 8.20 6.54
CA SER A 14 -9.37 8.19 5.88
C SER A 14 -8.22 8.40 6.84
N PHE A 15 -8.47 8.77 8.10
CA PHE A 15 -7.43 9.18 9.05
C PHE A 15 -7.46 8.38 10.38
N PRO A 16 -7.22 7.06 10.38
CA PRO A 16 -7.03 6.33 11.63
C PRO A 16 -5.85 6.92 12.40
N ASN A 17 -6.04 7.16 13.70
CA ASN A 17 -5.08 7.83 14.58
C ASN A 17 -4.62 9.22 14.08
N GLY A 18 -5.44 9.90 13.26
CA GLY A 18 -5.15 11.24 12.75
C GLY A 18 -4.13 11.28 11.61
N MET A 19 -3.80 10.14 10.98
CA MET A 19 -2.86 10.05 9.87
C MET A 19 -3.52 9.38 8.67
N LEU A 20 -3.28 9.88 7.45
CA LEU A 20 -3.89 9.33 6.24
C LEU A 20 -3.57 7.84 6.14
N ASN A 21 -4.60 7.02 6.01
CA ASN A 21 -4.52 5.61 5.72
C ASN A 21 -5.81 5.24 5.00
N SER A 22 -5.74 5.18 3.70
CA SER A 22 -6.89 4.77 2.90
C SER A 22 -6.39 3.97 1.71
N GLY A 23 -7.18 3.00 1.31
CA GLY A 23 -6.91 2.25 0.12
C GLY A 23 -8.17 1.62 -0.41
N TYR A 24 -8.07 1.15 -1.63
CA TYR A 24 -9.08 0.31 -2.21
C TYR A 24 -8.43 -0.82 -3.00
N ILE A 25 -9.10 -1.96 -2.98
CA ILE A 25 -8.71 -3.15 -3.71
C ILE A 25 -9.94 -3.70 -4.39
N ALA A 26 -9.83 -3.88 -5.69
CA ALA A 26 -10.88 -4.42 -6.53
C ALA A 26 -10.41 -5.72 -7.19
N GLY A 27 -11.30 -6.69 -7.26
CA GLY A 27 -11.02 -7.97 -7.91
C GLY A 27 -12.10 -8.99 -7.63
N VAL A 28 -11.76 -10.26 -7.79
CA VAL A 28 -12.73 -11.36 -7.61
C VAL A 28 -12.77 -11.80 -6.15
N LEU A 29 -13.96 -11.87 -5.56
CA LEU A 29 -14.17 -12.39 -4.21
C LEU A 29 -13.89 -13.89 -4.15
N ARG A 30 -13.06 -14.32 -3.20
CA ARG A 30 -12.69 -15.72 -2.96
C ARG A 30 -12.76 -16.06 -1.47
N ASN A 31 -13.11 -17.32 -1.16
CA ASN A 31 -12.98 -17.92 0.17
C ASN A 31 -13.48 -17.02 1.31
N ASN A 32 -14.74 -16.57 1.24
CA ASN A 32 -15.32 -15.75 2.29
C ASN A 32 -15.59 -16.58 3.56
N ASP A 33 -14.95 -16.23 4.68
CA ASP A 33 -15.17 -16.83 6.00
C ASP A 33 -15.70 -15.75 6.98
N PRO A 34 -17.03 -15.63 7.14
CA PRO A 34 -17.63 -14.69 8.08
C PRO A 34 -17.36 -15.01 9.54
N VAL A 35 -16.98 -16.25 9.89
CA VAL A 35 -16.71 -16.62 11.29
C VAL A 35 -15.36 -16.05 11.71
N LYS A 36 -14.36 -16.16 10.83
CA LYS A 36 -13.02 -15.58 11.05
C LYS A 36 -12.93 -14.10 10.66
N GLY A 37 -13.94 -13.58 9.96
CA GLY A 37 -13.93 -12.20 9.46
C GLY A 37 -12.81 -11.97 8.45
N ILE A 38 -12.63 -12.91 7.52
CA ILE A 38 -11.61 -12.82 6.47
C ILE A 38 -12.20 -13.26 5.14
N CYS A 39 -11.84 -12.54 4.08
CA CYS A 39 -12.08 -12.95 2.71
C CYS A 39 -10.83 -12.68 1.88
N TYR A 40 -10.83 -13.15 0.64
CA TYR A 40 -9.72 -12.93 -0.28
C TYR A 40 -10.19 -12.19 -1.52
N ILE A 41 -9.35 -11.29 -2.02
CA ILE A 41 -9.56 -10.64 -3.32
C ILE A 41 -8.47 -11.10 -4.27
N GLN A 42 -8.89 -11.68 -5.38
CA GLN A 42 -8.02 -12.17 -6.42
C GLN A 42 -7.91 -11.18 -7.57
N GLN A 43 -6.68 -10.84 -7.94
CA GLN A 43 -6.36 -9.92 -9.06
C GLN A 43 -5.52 -10.58 -10.17
N THR A 44 -5.04 -11.80 -9.94
CA THR A 44 -4.25 -12.60 -10.87
C THR A 44 -4.80 -14.01 -10.88
N ARG A 45 -4.59 -14.78 -11.94
CA ARG A 45 -4.97 -16.20 -12.02
C ARG A 45 -4.34 -17.11 -10.96
N SER A 46 -3.25 -16.67 -10.33
CA SER A 46 -2.57 -17.43 -9.29
C SER A 46 -3.30 -17.37 -7.94
N GLU A 47 -3.73 -18.53 -7.43
CA GLU A 47 -4.36 -18.63 -6.10
C GLU A 47 -3.39 -18.28 -4.94
N ASN A 48 -2.09 -18.44 -5.17
CA ASN A 48 -1.07 -18.10 -4.19
C ASN A 48 -1.00 -16.59 -3.89
N HIS A 49 -1.44 -15.75 -4.82
CA HIS A 49 -1.42 -14.29 -4.72
C HIS A 49 -2.77 -13.68 -4.32
N MET A 50 -3.74 -14.49 -3.91
CA MET A 50 -5.00 -14.00 -3.34
C MET A 50 -4.76 -13.09 -2.14
N LEU A 51 -5.27 -11.87 -2.19
CA LEU A 51 -5.03 -10.82 -1.20
C LEU A 51 -5.97 -10.99 0.00
N PRO A 52 -5.47 -11.27 1.22
CA PRO A 52 -6.31 -11.40 2.40
C PRO A 52 -6.84 -10.03 2.84
N ILE A 53 -8.15 -9.94 3.05
CA ILE A 53 -8.85 -8.78 3.59
C ILE A 53 -9.58 -9.20 4.86
N HIS A 54 -9.18 -8.63 5.99
CA HIS A 54 -9.87 -8.81 7.26
C HIS A 54 -11.04 -7.84 7.36
N TYR A 55 -12.14 -8.25 7.97
CA TYR A 55 -13.31 -7.40 8.15
C TYR A 55 -14.09 -7.81 9.40
N ASP A 56 -14.92 -6.90 9.91
CA ASP A 56 -15.84 -7.19 11.01
C ASP A 56 -17.22 -7.51 10.41
N PRO A 57 -17.70 -8.76 10.48
CA PRO A 57 -18.98 -9.16 9.88
C PRO A 57 -20.18 -8.39 10.42
N LYS A 58 -20.06 -7.78 11.61
CA LYS A 58 -21.15 -7.00 12.22
C LYS A 58 -21.11 -5.54 11.78
N LYS A 59 -19.93 -4.98 11.47
CA LYS A 59 -19.77 -3.56 11.13
C LYS A 59 -19.65 -3.31 9.63
N SER A 60 -18.90 -4.17 8.94
CA SER A 60 -18.58 -4.07 7.52
C SER A 60 -18.78 -5.42 6.81
N PRO A 61 -20.01 -5.99 6.85
CA PRO A 61 -20.31 -7.24 6.16
C PRO A 61 -20.13 -7.09 4.65
N ILE A 62 -19.82 -8.20 3.99
CA ILE A 62 -19.96 -8.30 2.54
C ILE A 62 -21.47 -8.23 2.20
N PRO A 63 -21.89 -7.40 1.23
CA PRO A 63 -23.27 -7.34 0.77
C PRO A 63 -23.80 -8.72 0.36
N ARG A 64 -25.06 -9.03 0.69
CA ARG A 64 -25.64 -10.39 0.56
C ARG A 64 -25.78 -10.84 -0.90
N GLU A 65 -25.88 -9.88 -1.80
CA GLU A 65 -25.97 -10.07 -3.23
C GLU A 65 -24.65 -10.48 -3.88
N ILE A 66 -23.51 -10.18 -3.24
CA ILE A 66 -22.18 -10.54 -3.75
C ILE A 66 -21.81 -11.93 -3.26
N LYS A 67 -21.50 -12.82 -4.21
CA LYS A 67 -21.12 -14.21 -3.96
C LYS A 67 -19.64 -14.42 -4.29
N GLU A 68 -19.14 -15.57 -3.87
CA GLU A 68 -17.83 -16.02 -4.33
C GLU A 68 -17.81 -16.07 -5.86
N TRP A 69 -16.67 -15.67 -6.44
CA TRP A 69 -16.44 -15.45 -7.87
C TRP A 69 -17.03 -14.17 -8.47
N ASP A 70 -17.81 -13.40 -7.71
CA ASP A 70 -18.23 -12.07 -8.17
C ASP A 70 -17.09 -11.07 -8.02
N LEU A 71 -17.12 -10.04 -8.87
CA LEU A 71 -16.25 -8.90 -8.69
C LEU A 71 -16.70 -8.11 -7.45
N ILE A 72 -15.75 -7.57 -6.69
CA ILE A 72 -15.97 -6.81 -5.46
C ILE A 72 -14.92 -5.70 -5.35
N MET A 73 -15.30 -4.61 -4.69
CA MET A 73 -14.39 -3.56 -4.23
C MET A 73 -14.38 -3.52 -2.71
N ALA A 74 -13.19 -3.53 -2.12
CA ALA A 74 -12.98 -3.35 -0.69
C ALA A 74 -12.25 -2.04 -0.43
N PHE A 75 -12.83 -1.21 0.42
CA PHE A 75 -12.18 -0.02 0.98
C PHE A 75 -11.50 -0.40 2.27
N VAL A 76 -10.21 -0.08 2.40
CA VAL A 76 -9.36 -0.69 3.41
C VAL A 76 -8.49 0.33 4.13
N HIS A 77 -8.16 -0.02 5.36
CA HIS A 77 -6.99 0.49 6.08
C HIS A 77 -5.87 -0.55 6.05
N ALA A 78 -4.63 -0.08 6.03
CA ALA A 78 -3.45 -0.91 6.22
C ALA A 78 -2.95 -0.82 7.66
N ASP A 79 -2.90 -1.95 8.35
CA ASP A 79 -2.31 -2.08 9.69
C ASP A 79 -1.01 -2.88 9.59
N GLY A 80 -0.02 -2.57 10.42
CA GLY A 80 1.14 -3.45 10.60
C GLY A 80 0.83 -4.57 11.59
N ALA A 81 1.46 -5.72 11.41
CA ALA A 81 1.46 -6.80 12.39
C ALA A 81 2.79 -7.56 12.35
N VAL A 82 3.08 -8.26 13.44
CA VAL A 82 4.19 -9.21 13.52
C VAL A 82 3.61 -10.62 13.46
N GLU A 83 4.07 -11.42 12.49
CA GLU A 83 3.75 -12.84 12.38
C GLU A 83 5.06 -13.65 12.32
N GLY A 84 5.33 -14.38 13.40
CA GLY A 84 6.64 -15.00 13.61
C GLY A 84 7.74 -13.93 13.63
N GLU A 85 8.75 -14.10 12.78
CA GLU A 85 9.85 -13.13 12.63
C GLU A 85 9.56 -12.02 11.61
N ASN A 86 8.44 -12.10 10.88
CA ASN A 86 8.13 -11.20 9.79
C ASN A 86 7.20 -10.07 10.23
N ARG A 87 7.53 -8.84 9.79
CA ARG A 87 6.58 -7.73 9.80
C ARG A 87 5.76 -7.76 8.52
N ILE A 88 4.44 -7.78 8.67
CA ILE A 88 3.48 -7.88 7.58
C ILE A 88 2.49 -6.71 7.58
N ALA A 89 1.94 -6.42 6.41
CA ALA A 89 0.81 -5.52 6.28
C ALA A 89 -0.50 -6.33 6.31
N LYS A 90 -1.44 -5.95 7.18
CA LYS A 90 -2.80 -6.49 7.20
C LYS A 90 -3.73 -5.45 6.64
N LEU A 91 -4.68 -5.88 5.81
CA LEU A 91 -5.73 -4.99 5.35
C LEU A 91 -7.01 -5.24 6.11
N LYS A 92 -7.60 -4.17 6.59
CA LYS A 92 -8.88 -4.19 7.27
C LYS A 92 -9.91 -3.43 6.46
N SER A 93 -10.94 -4.13 6.02
CA SER A 93 -12.07 -3.55 5.31
C SER A 93 -12.84 -2.59 6.23
N ILE A 94 -13.11 -1.44 5.67
CA ILE A 94 -14.06 -0.44 6.17
C ILE A 94 -15.44 -0.77 5.59
N ARG A 95 -15.47 -1.13 4.31
CA ARG A 95 -16.68 -1.37 3.53
C ARG A 95 -16.37 -2.20 2.30
N PHE A 96 -17.33 -3.03 1.92
CA PHE A 96 -17.36 -3.67 0.61
C PHE A 96 -18.47 -3.07 -0.26
N GLU A 97 -18.22 -3.03 -1.56
CA GLU A 97 -19.18 -2.60 -2.57
C GLU A 97 -19.13 -3.53 -3.78
N ALA A 98 -20.27 -3.65 -4.46
CA ALA A 98 -20.29 -4.21 -5.80
C ALA A 98 -19.54 -3.24 -6.73
N PRO A 99 -18.72 -3.75 -7.66
CA PRO A 99 -18.07 -2.91 -8.64
C PRO A 99 -19.13 -2.30 -9.53
N ASN A 100 -19.27 -0.99 -9.48
CA ASN A 100 -20.12 -0.29 -10.40
C ASN A 100 -19.31 -0.03 -11.68
N PHE A 101 -19.55 -0.83 -12.71
CA PHE A 101 -18.85 -0.73 -13.99
C PHE A 101 -19.07 0.60 -14.71
N MET A 102 -20.13 1.36 -14.37
CA MET A 102 -20.30 2.74 -14.86
C MET A 102 -19.26 3.70 -14.24
N HIS A 103 -18.67 3.35 -13.09
CA HIS A 103 -17.65 4.14 -12.41
C HIS A 103 -16.23 3.63 -12.68
N LEU A 104 -16.09 2.37 -13.07
CA LEU A 104 -14.82 1.73 -13.42
C LEU A 104 -14.53 1.97 -14.91
N GLY A 105 -13.82 3.05 -15.23
CA GLY A 105 -13.50 3.41 -16.61
C GLY A 105 -12.60 2.39 -17.32
N ASP A 106 -12.41 2.54 -18.63
CA ASP A 106 -11.62 1.61 -19.46
C ASP A 106 -10.22 1.31 -18.92
N ARG A 107 -9.55 2.33 -18.34
CA ARG A 107 -8.22 2.16 -17.75
C ARG A 107 -8.20 1.19 -16.57
N PHE A 108 -9.27 1.16 -15.76
CA PHE A 108 -9.42 0.19 -14.68
C PHE A 108 -9.51 -1.22 -15.24
N ARG A 109 -10.39 -1.42 -16.23
CA ARG A 109 -10.56 -2.72 -16.91
C ARG A 109 -9.22 -3.19 -17.46
N ASP A 110 -8.51 -2.33 -18.17
CA ASP A 110 -7.26 -2.67 -18.83
C ASP A 110 -6.15 -3.00 -17.80
N ASP A 111 -6.03 -2.26 -16.70
CA ASP A 111 -5.10 -2.58 -15.59
C ASP A 111 -5.44 -3.92 -14.94
N PHE A 112 -6.73 -4.16 -14.66
CA PHE A 112 -7.20 -5.42 -14.08
C PHE A 112 -6.91 -6.60 -15.03
N MET A 113 -7.25 -6.48 -16.31
CA MET A 113 -7.03 -7.54 -17.30
C MET A 113 -5.55 -7.81 -17.50
N LYS A 114 -4.70 -6.76 -17.52
CA LYS A 114 -3.24 -6.91 -17.57
C LYS A 114 -2.69 -7.71 -16.41
N LYS A 115 -3.19 -7.48 -15.19
CA LYS A 115 -2.83 -8.25 -13.99
C LYS A 115 -3.37 -9.67 -14.05
N TRP A 116 -4.62 -9.84 -14.50
CA TRP A 116 -5.25 -11.14 -14.63
C TRP A 116 -4.54 -12.06 -15.63
N SER A 117 -4.09 -11.50 -16.76
CA SER A 117 -3.36 -12.22 -17.81
C SER A 117 -1.89 -12.49 -17.46
N SER A 118 -1.35 -11.85 -16.43
CA SER A 118 0.05 -12.05 -16.05
C SER A 118 0.22 -13.44 -15.41
N ALA A 119 0.91 -14.32 -16.12
CA ALA A 119 1.34 -15.61 -15.56
C ALA A 119 2.40 -15.33 -14.50
N VAL A 120 2.11 -15.71 -13.25
CA VAL A 120 3.05 -15.41 -12.15
C VAL A 120 4.16 -16.47 -12.11
N HIS A 121 3.82 -17.76 -12.10
CA HIS A 121 4.74 -18.89 -12.28
C HIS A 121 3.99 -20.15 -12.79
N ALA A 122 4.65 -21.01 -13.56
CA ALA A 122 4.03 -22.20 -14.17
C ALA A 122 3.53 -23.27 -13.17
N ALA A 123 4.11 -23.30 -11.96
CA ALA A 123 3.74 -24.24 -10.90
C ALA A 123 2.65 -23.71 -9.94
N ALA A 124 2.11 -22.51 -10.18
CA ALA A 124 1.06 -21.97 -9.33
C ALA A 124 -0.31 -22.53 -9.76
N VAL A 125 -1.15 -22.88 -8.77
CA VAL A 125 -2.55 -23.27 -9.02
C VAL A 125 -3.27 -22.12 -9.71
N ASP A 126 -3.83 -22.41 -10.89
CA ASP A 126 -4.59 -21.48 -11.72
C ASP A 126 -6.08 -21.66 -11.42
N SER A 127 -6.72 -20.58 -11.00
CA SER A 127 -8.16 -20.54 -10.71
C SER A 127 -9.05 -20.58 -11.95
N GLY A 128 -8.48 -20.47 -13.15
CA GLY A 128 -9.20 -20.21 -14.39
C GLY A 128 -9.72 -18.78 -14.48
N THR A 129 -10.57 -18.51 -15.48
CA THR A 129 -11.21 -17.21 -15.68
C THR A 129 -12.69 -17.31 -15.31
N PRO A 130 -13.15 -16.66 -14.22
CA PRO A 130 -14.54 -16.73 -13.79
C PRO A 130 -15.44 -15.88 -14.68
N LYS A 131 -16.75 -16.16 -14.63
CA LYS A 131 -17.76 -15.49 -15.45
C LYS A 131 -17.74 -13.97 -15.29
N SER A 132 -17.55 -13.46 -14.07
CA SER A 132 -17.49 -12.03 -13.76
C SER A 132 -16.32 -11.32 -14.47
N VAL A 133 -15.18 -11.99 -14.66
CA VAL A 133 -14.02 -11.47 -15.40
C VAL A 133 -14.30 -11.49 -16.91
N THR A 134 -14.94 -12.55 -17.41
CA THR A 134 -15.37 -12.63 -18.81
C THR A 134 -16.39 -11.54 -19.14
N GLU A 135 -17.35 -11.28 -18.25
CA GLU A 135 -18.34 -10.21 -18.38
C GLU A 135 -17.66 -8.83 -18.40
N LEU A 136 -16.71 -8.58 -17.49
CA LEU A 136 -15.91 -7.35 -17.49
C LEU A 136 -15.12 -7.17 -18.80
N GLN A 137 -14.57 -8.25 -19.37
CA GLN A 137 -13.84 -8.19 -20.64
C GLN A 137 -14.77 -7.86 -21.82
N ALA A 138 -16.02 -8.32 -21.79
CA ALA A 138 -17.00 -8.11 -22.85
C ALA A 138 -17.68 -6.73 -22.81
N MET A 139 -17.48 -5.94 -21.76
CA MET A 139 -18.13 -4.63 -21.62
C MET A 139 -17.54 -3.59 -22.59
N PRO A 140 -18.38 -2.91 -23.40
CA PRO A 140 -17.94 -1.81 -24.25
C PRO A 140 -17.48 -0.64 -23.38
N GLY A 141 -16.34 -0.05 -23.73
CA GLY A 141 -15.85 1.17 -23.10
C GLY A 141 -16.79 2.32 -23.39
N ASN A 142 -17.43 2.88 -22.36
CA ASN A 142 -18.34 4.00 -22.52
C ASN A 142 -17.69 5.26 -21.92
N GLU A 143 -17.26 6.18 -22.79
CA GLU A 143 -16.68 7.49 -22.43
C GLU A 143 -17.74 8.50 -21.97
N ASN A 144 -18.70 8.10 -21.12
CA ASN A 144 -19.66 9.05 -20.56
C ASN A 144 -19.31 9.38 -19.11
N ASP A 145 -18.48 10.42 -18.94
CA ASP A 145 -18.14 11.09 -17.66
C ASP A 145 -19.32 11.89 -17.06
N ALA A 146 -20.55 11.67 -17.53
CA ALA A 146 -21.76 12.34 -17.05
C ALA A 146 -22.24 11.74 -15.71
N ARG A 147 -21.72 12.35 -14.63
CA ARG A 147 -22.20 12.36 -13.22
C ARG A 147 -23.14 11.24 -12.76
N LEU A 148 -22.64 10.45 -11.82
CA LEU A 148 -23.42 9.69 -10.83
C LEU A 148 -22.80 9.95 -9.45
N ASP A 149 -23.58 10.55 -8.55
CA ASP A 149 -23.20 10.82 -7.16
C ASP A 149 -23.07 9.50 -6.39
N SER A 150 -21.84 9.14 -5.99
CA SER A 150 -21.49 8.53 -4.68
C SER A 150 -20.15 7.78 -4.75
N PHE A 151 -19.03 8.48 -4.53
CA PHE A 151 -17.87 8.03 -3.75
C PHE A 151 -16.80 9.13 -3.86
N ASP A 152 -16.31 9.62 -2.73
CA ASP A 152 -15.47 10.81 -2.70
C ASP A 152 -13.99 10.44 -2.94
N TRP A 153 -13.70 9.87 -4.13
CA TRP A 153 -12.36 9.47 -4.57
C TRP A 153 -11.38 10.64 -4.50
N LYS A 154 -11.86 11.85 -4.73
CA LYS A 154 -11.10 13.10 -4.58
C LYS A 154 -10.77 13.38 -3.11
N VAL A 155 -11.69 13.13 -2.19
CA VAL A 155 -11.46 13.31 -0.76
C VAL A 155 -10.57 12.24 -0.16
N MET A 156 -10.58 11.01 -0.68
CA MET A 156 -9.59 9.99 -0.32
C MET A 156 -8.26 10.12 -1.10
N ASP A 157 -8.25 10.95 -2.15
CA ASP A 157 -7.13 11.19 -3.05
C ASP A 157 -6.55 9.87 -3.60
N LEU A 158 -7.48 9.00 -4.03
CA LEU A 158 -7.24 7.68 -4.62
C LEU A 158 -7.50 7.76 -6.13
N ASN A 159 -6.64 7.13 -6.93
CA ASN A 159 -6.76 7.08 -8.39
C ASN A 159 -7.86 6.10 -8.76
N LYS A 160 -8.98 6.56 -9.32
CA LYS A 160 -10.13 5.73 -9.75
C LYS A 160 -9.82 4.64 -10.80
N ASN A 161 -8.64 4.67 -11.40
CA ASN A 161 -8.27 3.79 -12.52
C ASN A 161 -7.35 2.63 -12.15
N ALA A 162 -6.94 2.49 -10.88
CA ALA A 162 -6.15 1.35 -10.45
C ALA A 162 -7.07 0.21 -9.97
N SER A 163 -6.62 -1.03 -9.99
CA SER A 163 -7.35 -2.12 -9.31
C SER A 163 -6.91 -2.29 -7.85
N ASN A 164 -5.76 -1.72 -7.49
CA ASN A 164 -5.12 -1.87 -6.20
C ASN A 164 -4.39 -0.57 -5.90
N GLN A 165 -4.79 0.13 -4.86
CA GLN A 165 -4.10 1.31 -4.42
C GLN A 165 -4.27 1.53 -2.92
N ILE A 166 -3.16 1.83 -2.27
CA ILE A 166 -3.09 2.19 -0.88
C ILE A 166 -2.28 3.46 -0.76
N ARG A 167 -2.79 4.41 0.02
CA ARG A 167 -2.12 5.65 0.37
C ARG A 167 -2.04 5.77 1.88
N ILE A 168 -0.82 5.91 2.38
CA ILE A 168 -0.52 5.96 3.82
C ILE A 168 0.44 7.11 4.11
N ALA A 169 0.14 7.87 5.15
CA ALA A 169 1.03 8.88 5.73
C ALA A 169 1.45 8.47 7.14
N GLY A 170 2.68 8.71 7.53
CA GLY A 170 3.11 8.39 8.89
C GLY A 170 4.58 8.67 9.11
N PHE A 171 5.06 8.27 10.28
CA PHE A 171 6.45 8.50 10.67
C PHE A 171 7.31 7.28 10.38
N ILE A 172 8.50 7.48 9.84
CA ILE A 172 9.45 6.39 9.61
C ILE A 172 9.93 5.83 10.95
N GLN A 173 9.63 4.55 11.22
CA GLN A 173 10.11 3.84 12.40
C GLN A 173 11.52 3.27 12.20
N ALA A 174 11.73 2.60 11.06
CA ALA A 174 12.99 1.98 10.70
C ALA A 174 13.06 1.76 9.18
N LYS A 175 14.27 1.56 8.67
CA LYS A 175 14.54 1.20 7.27
C LYS A 175 15.59 0.12 7.18
N SER A 176 15.52 -0.71 6.14
CA SER A 176 16.52 -1.72 5.81
C SER A 176 16.71 -1.76 4.30
N LEU A 177 17.93 -1.52 3.85
CA LEU A 177 18.30 -1.64 2.44
C LEU A 177 19.00 -2.97 2.20
N GLN A 178 18.52 -3.71 1.22
CA GLN A 178 19.11 -4.96 0.76
C GLN A 178 19.60 -4.78 -0.68
N ARG A 179 20.92 -4.84 -0.84
CA ARG A 179 21.62 -4.63 -2.11
C ARG A 179 22.04 -5.93 -2.76
N ASN A 180 22.33 -5.88 -4.06
CA ASN A 180 22.97 -6.96 -4.82
C ASN A 180 22.29 -8.30 -4.62
N ARG A 181 20.95 -8.25 -4.51
CA ARG A 181 20.14 -9.43 -4.28
C ARG A 181 20.27 -10.34 -5.51
N ARG A 182 20.26 -11.65 -5.28
CA ARG A 182 20.26 -12.66 -6.35
C ARG A 182 19.04 -13.54 -6.22
N HIS A 183 18.51 -13.99 -7.37
CA HIS A 183 17.43 -14.95 -7.39
C HIS A 183 17.90 -16.23 -6.67
N PRO A 184 17.17 -16.76 -5.69
CA PRO A 184 17.63 -17.90 -4.88
C PRO A 184 17.91 -19.16 -5.71
N VAL A 185 17.18 -19.33 -6.82
CA VAL A 185 17.25 -20.52 -7.68
C VAL A 185 18.13 -20.31 -8.91
N GLU A 186 18.09 -19.11 -9.50
CA GLU A 186 18.74 -18.85 -10.80
C GLU A 186 20.06 -18.07 -10.66
N GLY A 187 20.35 -17.51 -9.48
CA GLY A 187 21.55 -16.71 -9.24
C GLY A 187 21.58 -15.37 -9.98
N THR A 188 20.55 -15.07 -10.78
CA THR A 188 20.41 -13.84 -11.56
C THR A 188 20.28 -12.62 -10.64
N PRO A 189 20.90 -11.47 -10.96
CA PRO A 189 20.74 -10.25 -10.17
C PRO A 189 19.27 -9.82 -10.15
N ILE A 190 18.73 -9.58 -8.96
CA ILE A 190 17.39 -9.00 -8.78
C ILE A 190 17.52 -7.59 -8.20
N ASN A 191 16.52 -6.76 -8.47
CA ASN A 191 16.49 -5.38 -8.00
C ASN A 191 16.74 -5.27 -6.48
N ASP A 192 17.43 -4.19 -6.10
CA ASP A 192 17.59 -3.80 -4.71
C ASP A 192 16.22 -3.62 -4.07
N ARG A 193 16.18 -3.89 -2.76
CA ARG A 193 14.96 -3.79 -1.97
C ARG A 193 15.18 -2.89 -0.78
N LEU A 194 14.43 -1.80 -0.71
CA LEU A 194 14.36 -0.94 0.46
C LEU A 194 13.05 -1.24 1.19
N VAL A 195 13.15 -1.68 2.44
CA VAL A 195 12.01 -1.88 3.34
C VAL A 195 11.98 -0.73 4.33
N VAL A 196 10.86 -0.02 4.41
CA VAL A 196 10.63 1.06 5.37
C VAL A 196 9.40 0.70 6.20
N LEU A 197 9.51 0.84 7.51
CA LEU A 197 8.41 0.65 8.43
C LEU A 197 7.77 2.00 8.73
N ILE A 198 6.50 2.16 8.36
CA ILE A 198 5.72 3.38 8.61
C ILE A 198 4.87 3.16 9.86
N ARG A 199 5.03 4.02 10.86
CA ARG A 199 4.31 3.93 12.12
C ARG A 199 3.15 4.93 12.16
N GLN A 200 1.97 4.40 12.46
CA GLN A 200 0.74 5.16 12.66
C GLN A 200 0.08 4.92 14.03
N SER A 201 0.61 4.00 14.84
CA SER A 201 0.07 3.71 16.16
C SER A 201 1.15 3.83 17.24
N LYS A 202 0.70 3.88 18.50
CA LYS A 202 1.59 3.91 19.66
C LYS A 202 2.45 2.65 19.73
N ASP A 203 1.97 1.53 19.22
CA ASP A 203 2.73 0.29 19.19
C ASP A 203 3.65 0.25 17.96
N SER A 204 4.96 0.15 18.18
CA SER A 204 5.92 0.04 17.08
C SER A 204 5.79 -1.27 16.31
N ASP A 205 5.23 -2.32 16.89
CA ASP A 205 5.04 -3.62 16.23
C ASP A 205 3.93 -3.60 15.19
N GLN A 206 3.06 -2.60 15.27
CA GLN A 206 2.03 -2.32 14.26
C GLN A 206 2.52 -1.39 13.14
N SER A 207 3.83 -1.23 12.97
CA SER A 207 4.37 -0.46 11.85
C SER A 207 4.15 -1.19 10.52
N ILE A 208 3.61 -0.47 9.54
CA ILE A 208 3.24 -0.98 8.22
C ILE A 208 4.51 -1.15 7.37
N PRO A 209 4.81 -2.35 6.85
CA PRO A 209 5.96 -2.57 6.00
C PRO A 209 5.70 -2.12 4.55
N VAL A 210 6.49 -1.15 4.10
CA VAL A 210 6.48 -0.63 2.74
C VAL A 210 7.78 -0.98 2.02
N ARG A 211 7.69 -1.45 0.79
CA ARG A 211 8.83 -1.92 0.00
C ARG A 211 8.96 -1.14 -1.30
N TRP A 212 10.15 -0.62 -1.57
CA TRP A 212 10.57 -0.14 -2.88
C TRP A 212 11.49 -1.16 -3.53
N TYR A 213 11.34 -1.30 -4.85
CA TYR A 213 12.21 -2.12 -5.69
C TYR A 213 12.79 -1.25 -6.81
N GLY A 214 14.09 -1.32 -7.03
CA GLY A 214 14.75 -0.53 -8.06
C GLY A 214 16.21 -0.93 -8.25
N ARG A 215 16.87 -0.39 -9.27
CA ARG A 215 18.29 -0.67 -9.54
C ARG A 215 19.25 0.06 -8.60
N ASN A 216 18.87 1.25 -8.13
CA ASN A 216 19.66 2.04 -7.19
C ASN A 216 18.73 2.73 -6.20
N LEU A 217 18.60 2.15 -5.00
CA LEU A 217 17.78 2.71 -3.92
C LEU A 217 18.61 3.44 -2.85
N GLN A 218 19.93 3.54 -3.02
CA GLN A 218 20.80 4.15 -2.02
C GLN A 218 20.47 5.62 -1.75
N PRO A 219 20.31 6.49 -2.76
CA PRO A 219 20.03 7.91 -2.51
C PRO A 219 18.69 8.09 -1.77
N LEU A 220 17.71 7.25 -2.08
CA LEU A 220 16.43 7.24 -1.37
C LEU A 220 16.61 6.78 0.08
N ALA A 221 17.33 5.68 0.27
CA ALA A 221 17.60 5.14 1.60
C ALA A 221 18.31 6.15 2.49
N GLU A 222 19.27 6.91 1.97
CA GLU A 222 19.98 7.97 2.72
C GLU A 222 19.07 9.11 3.15
N LYS A 223 18.20 9.59 2.24
CA LYS A 223 17.24 10.68 2.51
C LYS A 223 16.18 10.31 3.54
N LEU A 224 15.79 9.04 3.63
CA LEU A 224 14.72 8.60 4.52
C LEU A 224 15.23 8.43 5.94
N VAL A 225 14.82 9.29 6.85
CA VAL A 225 15.34 9.33 8.21
C VAL A 225 14.28 8.87 9.22
N ARG A 226 14.70 8.20 10.31
CA ARG A 226 13.78 7.81 11.39
C ARG A 226 13.09 9.05 11.98
N GLY A 227 11.79 8.97 12.19
CA GLY A 227 10.95 10.08 12.63
C GLY A 227 10.52 11.02 11.50
N MET A 228 11.05 10.89 10.28
CA MET A 228 10.59 11.71 9.15
C MET A 228 9.12 11.39 8.84
N PRO A 229 8.24 12.40 8.73
CA PRO A 229 6.87 12.19 8.28
C PRO A 229 6.84 12.12 6.75
N ILE A 230 6.31 11.01 6.23
CA ILE A 230 6.22 10.75 4.78
C ILE A 230 4.82 10.31 4.40
N VAL A 231 4.46 10.51 3.13
CA VAL A 231 3.29 9.91 2.48
C VAL A 231 3.75 9.03 1.34
N VAL A 232 3.09 7.89 1.19
CA VAL A 232 3.41 6.88 0.19
C VAL A 232 2.15 6.37 -0.47
N SER A 233 2.23 6.21 -1.80
CA SER A 233 1.25 5.50 -2.61
C SER A 233 1.84 4.17 -3.10
N GLY A 234 1.07 3.09 -3.00
CA GLY A 234 1.51 1.75 -3.36
C GLY A 234 0.37 0.77 -3.61
N GLU A 235 0.74 -0.49 -3.82
CA GLU A 235 -0.17 -1.62 -3.98
C GLU A 235 0.03 -2.62 -2.84
N PHE A 236 -1.05 -3.23 -2.37
CA PHE A 236 -0.94 -4.39 -1.50
C PHE A 236 -0.54 -5.62 -2.31
N ARG A 237 0.53 -6.29 -1.89
CA ARG A 237 1.05 -7.48 -2.57
C ARG A 237 1.48 -8.53 -1.55
N ILE A 238 1.61 -9.76 -2.03
CA ILE A 238 2.07 -10.91 -1.25
C ILE A 238 3.39 -11.39 -1.84
N ASP A 239 4.39 -11.49 -0.97
CA ASP A 239 5.65 -12.18 -1.27
C ASP A 239 5.46 -13.64 -0.91
N VAL A 240 5.47 -14.52 -1.92
CA VAL A 240 5.24 -15.96 -1.76
C VAL A 240 6.59 -16.65 -1.76
N LYS A 241 6.96 -17.27 -0.63
CA LYS A 241 8.18 -18.05 -0.49
C LYS A 241 7.83 -19.52 -0.28
N ALA A 242 8.37 -20.41 -1.10
CA ALA A 242 8.23 -21.85 -0.86
C ALA A 242 8.98 -22.25 0.43
N LEU A 243 8.30 -22.96 1.33
CA LEU A 243 8.87 -23.46 2.59
C LEU A 243 9.49 -24.84 2.43
N SER A 244 8.96 -25.68 1.54
CA SER A 244 9.50 -27.01 1.24
C SER A 244 9.25 -27.40 -0.22
N LEU A 245 9.76 -28.57 -0.60
CA LEU A 245 9.40 -29.20 -1.87
C LEU A 245 7.86 -29.38 -1.96
N PRO A 246 7.29 -29.33 -3.18
CA PRO A 246 5.88 -29.64 -3.40
C PRO A 246 5.50 -30.96 -2.77
N ASP A 247 4.37 -30.97 -2.06
CA ASP A 247 3.77 -32.20 -1.55
C ASP A 247 3.53 -33.18 -2.72
N PRO A 248 3.99 -34.44 -2.65
CA PRO A 248 3.83 -35.42 -3.72
C PRO A 248 2.37 -35.65 -4.16
N ASP A 249 1.41 -35.51 -3.25
CA ASP A 249 0.01 -35.82 -3.51
C ASP A 249 -0.75 -34.63 -4.11
N THR A 250 -0.49 -33.42 -3.60
CA THR A 250 -1.18 -32.20 -4.06
C THR A 250 -0.39 -31.43 -5.12
N GLN A 251 0.90 -31.75 -5.30
CA GLN A 251 1.89 -30.96 -6.07
C GLN A 251 1.98 -29.50 -5.63
N ILE A 252 1.50 -29.17 -4.44
CA ILE A 252 1.51 -27.81 -3.89
C ILE A 252 2.63 -27.72 -2.86
N ALA A 253 3.58 -26.81 -3.06
CA ALA A 253 4.55 -26.48 -2.03
C ALA A 253 3.85 -25.68 -0.92
N PRO A 254 4.05 -26.00 0.37
CA PRO A 254 3.63 -25.10 1.44
C PRO A 254 4.37 -23.78 1.25
N VAL A 255 3.62 -22.69 1.13
CA VAL A 255 4.19 -21.35 0.90
C VAL A 255 4.00 -20.47 2.11
N SER A 256 5.06 -19.76 2.50
CA SER A 256 4.97 -18.60 3.38
C SER A 256 4.52 -17.41 2.56
N LYS A 257 3.38 -16.83 2.95
CA LYS A 257 2.83 -15.61 2.38
C LYS A 257 3.21 -14.45 3.29
N ILE A 258 3.94 -13.48 2.78
CA ILE A 258 4.35 -12.29 3.53
C ILE A 258 3.71 -11.07 2.87
N PRO A 259 2.55 -10.60 3.33
CA PRO A 259 1.88 -9.43 2.78
C PRO A 259 2.65 -8.14 3.08
N PHE A 260 2.68 -7.22 2.12
CA PHE A 260 3.38 -5.93 2.22
C PHE A 260 2.77 -4.89 1.29
N ILE A 261 3.14 -3.62 1.49
CA ILE A 261 2.81 -2.53 0.56
C ILE A 261 3.99 -2.33 -0.40
N GLN A 262 3.79 -2.57 -1.69
CA GLN A 262 4.76 -2.21 -2.71
C GLN A 262 4.55 -0.76 -3.14
N ALA A 263 5.50 0.11 -2.84
CA ALA A 263 5.42 1.49 -3.29
C ALA A 263 5.56 1.59 -4.81
N LYS A 264 4.74 2.45 -5.43
CA LYS A 264 4.81 2.78 -6.86
C LYS A 264 5.60 4.06 -7.10
N ASP A 265 5.41 5.02 -6.21
CA ASP A 265 5.98 6.35 -6.33
C ASP A 265 7.06 6.57 -5.27
N MET A 266 7.86 7.61 -5.49
CA MET A 266 8.79 8.09 -4.46
C MET A 266 8.00 8.67 -3.29
N PRO A 267 8.45 8.45 -2.04
CA PRO A 267 7.78 9.03 -0.88
C PRO A 267 7.87 10.56 -0.95
N ALA A 268 6.78 11.24 -0.61
CA ALA A 268 6.77 12.69 -0.46
C ALA A 268 6.86 13.05 1.04
N PRO A 269 7.62 14.10 1.41
CA PRO A 269 7.58 14.60 2.77
C PRO A 269 6.20 15.16 3.08
N VAL A 270 5.76 14.99 4.33
CA VAL A 270 4.49 15.54 4.81
C VAL A 270 4.77 16.85 5.54
N SER A 271 4.34 17.97 4.97
CA SER A 271 4.37 19.27 5.65
C SER A 271 3.26 19.36 6.70
N GLN A 272 3.42 20.24 7.70
CA GLN A 272 2.43 20.44 8.76
C GLN A 272 1.07 20.90 8.19
N ASP A 273 1.07 21.69 7.12
CA ASP A 273 -0.13 22.24 6.50
C ASP A 273 -0.80 21.31 5.48
N SER A 274 -0.19 20.15 5.17
CA SER A 274 -0.68 19.24 4.13
C SER A 274 -2.02 18.56 4.45
N GLY A 275 -2.47 18.60 5.71
CA GLY A 275 -3.67 17.90 6.17
C GLY A 275 -3.56 16.36 6.16
N LEU A 276 -2.42 15.80 5.75
CA LEU A 276 -2.18 14.34 5.67
C LEU A 276 -1.91 13.71 7.05
N ILE A 277 -1.41 14.52 8.00
CA ILE A 277 -1.28 14.18 9.42
C ILE A 277 -1.95 15.29 10.20
N LYS A 278 -3.16 15.00 10.69
CA LYS A 278 -4.01 15.95 11.42
C LYS A 278 -3.69 16.03 12.90
N ILE A 279 -3.19 14.93 13.45
CA ILE A 279 -2.83 14.82 14.86
C ILE A 279 -1.44 14.23 14.93
N ILE A 280 -0.49 14.98 15.52
CA ILE A 280 0.86 14.48 15.81
C ILE A 280 0.82 13.81 17.19
N PRO A 281 0.98 12.48 17.29
CA PRO A 281 0.91 11.81 18.58
C PRO A 281 2.13 12.12 19.45
N GLY A 282 1.96 12.15 20.78
CA GLY A 282 3.07 12.41 21.71
C GLY A 282 4.25 11.43 21.60
N TRP A 283 4.00 10.18 21.20
CA TRP A 283 5.06 9.19 20.95
C TRP A 283 5.93 9.52 19.74
N ALA A 284 5.46 10.35 18.80
CA ALA A 284 6.26 10.73 17.64
C ALA A 284 7.49 11.54 18.06
N ALA A 285 7.39 12.32 19.15
CA ALA A 285 8.51 13.07 19.73
C ALA A 285 9.71 12.17 20.09
N GLU A 286 9.46 10.92 20.49
CA GLU A 286 10.51 9.94 20.83
C GLU A 286 11.34 9.55 19.59
N LEU A 287 10.73 9.52 18.41
CA LEU A 287 11.43 9.18 17.17
C LEU A 287 12.46 10.25 16.80
N PHE A 288 12.14 11.52 17.04
CA PHE A 288 13.04 12.65 16.81
C PHE A 288 14.17 12.72 17.83
N LYS A 289 13.89 12.49 19.12
CA LYS A 289 14.91 12.53 20.18
C LYS A 289 16.00 11.47 20.01
N SER A 290 15.66 10.30 19.48
CA SER A 290 16.63 9.23 19.22
C SER A 290 17.62 9.54 18.09
N HIS A 291 17.39 10.61 17.33
CA HIS A 291 18.27 11.09 16.27
C HIS A 291 19.23 12.21 16.74
N GLY A 292 18.99 12.79 17.93
CA GLY A 292 19.65 14.02 18.40
C GLY A 292 20.81 13.85 19.38
N ASN A 293 21.21 12.63 19.77
CA ASN A 293 22.35 12.44 20.69
C ASN A 293 23.74 12.60 20.00
N GLY A 294 23.80 13.35 18.91
CA GLY A 294 25.03 13.65 18.17
C GLY A 294 25.46 15.11 18.22
N GLN A 295 24.67 16.06 18.73
CA GLN A 295 25.11 17.46 18.83
C GLN A 295 24.34 18.24 19.89
N THR A 296 25.14 18.96 20.67
CA THR A 296 24.83 19.76 21.85
C THR A 296 23.78 20.85 21.60
N GLU A 297 22.97 21.10 22.63
CA GLU A 297 21.94 22.14 22.70
C GLU A 297 22.38 23.50 22.12
N LYS A 298 21.64 24.00 21.11
CA LYS A 298 21.45 25.41 20.73
C LYS A 298 20.11 25.58 19.98
N PRO A 299 19.53 26.80 19.91
CA PRO A 299 18.09 27.00 19.71
C PRO A 299 17.58 26.51 18.36
N ALA A 300 16.43 25.82 18.39
CA ALA A 300 15.97 24.87 17.38
C ALA A 300 15.21 25.45 16.16
N ASP A 301 15.15 26.78 15.99
CA ASP A 301 14.24 27.37 14.98
C ASP A 301 14.95 27.89 13.71
N GLU A 302 16.19 28.36 13.79
CA GLU A 302 16.90 28.91 12.61
C GLU A 302 17.52 27.81 11.73
N ASP A 303 18.09 26.76 12.34
CA ASP A 303 18.64 25.60 11.59
C ASP A 303 17.54 24.75 10.93
N ARG A 304 16.31 24.82 11.46
CA ARG A 304 15.17 24.08 10.95
C ARG A 304 14.68 24.63 9.61
N ALA A 305 14.73 25.94 9.42
CA ALA A 305 14.44 26.56 8.12
C ALA A 305 15.60 26.35 7.12
N ALA A 306 16.85 26.43 7.58
CA ALA A 306 18.03 26.29 6.72
C ALA A 306 18.22 24.87 6.15
N LEU A 307 17.96 23.82 6.95
CA LEU A 307 17.94 22.42 6.48
C LEU A 307 16.80 22.14 5.50
N PHE A 308 15.69 22.87 5.61
CA PHE A 308 14.55 22.77 4.71
C PHE A 308 14.82 23.44 3.35
N GLU A 309 15.46 24.61 3.32
CA GLU A 309 15.80 25.30 2.07
C GLU A 309 16.89 24.55 1.30
N THR A 310 17.99 24.16 1.94
CA THR A 310 19.10 23.45 1.26
C THR A 310 18.70 22.09 0.67
N ALA A 311 17.64 21.47 1.17
CA ALA A 311 17.16 20.17 0.67
C ALA A 311 16.32 20.26 -0.62
N PHE A 312 15.81 21.45 -0.99
CA PHE A 312 14.80 21.59 -2.06
C PHE A 312 14.95 22.78 -3.01
N VAL A 313 16.02 23.59 -2.93
CA VAL A 313 16.32 24.54 -4.02
C VAL A 313 16.82 23.77 -5.25
N PRO A 314 16.23 23.95 -6.45
CA PRO A 314 16.82 23.44 -7.68
C PRO A 314 18.11 24.23 -7.94
N GLN A 315 19.23 23.53 -8.12
CA GLN A 315 20.45 24.16 -8.63
C GLN A 315 20.25 24.53 -10.10
N ASP A 316 19.57 25.64 -10.37
CA ASP A 316 19.68 26.34 -11.63
C ASP A 316 20.89 27.27 -11.58
N GLY A 317 21.86 26.98 -12.45
CA GLY A 317 22.83 27.98 -12.94
C GLY A 317 24.07 28.21 -12.09
N ALA A 318 24.93 27.20 -11.91
CA ALA A 318 26.34 27.46 -11.63
C ALA A 318 27.03 27.94 -12.92
N VAL A 319 27.15 29.26 -13.07
CA VAL A 319 28.00 29.89 -14.09
C VAL A 319 29.44 29.50 -13.82
N VAL A 320 30.02 28.69 -14.71
CA VAL A 320 31.45 28.41 -14.74
C VAL A 320 32.15 29.69 -15.19
N GLN A 321 32.74 30.42 -14.23
CA GLN A 321 33.75 31.43 -14.54
C GLN A 321 34.95 30.72 -15.17
N GLN A 322 35.24 31.03 -16.43
CA GLN A 322 36.51 30.65 -17.06
C GLN A 322 37.64 31.45 -16.39
N PRO A 323 38.73 30.80 -15.96
CA PRO A 323 39.95 31.53 -15.63
C PRO A 323 40.60 32.00 -16.95
N GLY A 324 40.84 33.31 -17.03
CA GLY A 324 41.44 33.93 -18.20
C GLY A 324 42.91 33.55 -18.41
N THR A 325 43.26 33.53 -19.70
CA THR A 325 44.55 33.96 -20.27
C THR A 325 44.24 34.63 -21.59
#